data_AF-A0A9P6KXZ9-F1
#
_entry.id   AF-A0A9P6KXZ9-F1
#
_cell.length_a   1.000
_cell.length_b   1.000
_cell.length_c   1.000
_cell.angle_alpha   90.00
_cell.angle_beta   90.00
_cell.angle_gamma   90.00
#
_symmetry.space_group_name_H-M   'P 1'
#
loop_
_entity.id
_entity.type
_entity.pdbx_description
1 polymer ?
#
loop_
_entity_poly.entity_id
_entity_poly.type
_entity_poly.pdbx_seq_one_letter_code
_entity_poly.pdbx_strand_id
1 'polypeptide(L)'
;MDLSECTIENDKELLNHSIKKSIRNIQTTVKEFEKNSVECLLCQRDFKIHNIHDLVRIYSLVMHCLTYHCTTVERLNEEDIFVVELFLLKFVMKSEPNDIRAIILYSNNSNERLYKESLSAQLTALFQTHYADKRIAFNCEQDIESLLYKYYKKLEELKRTEIMSKAEYLLLVLYVRREYERFQRLYGRVKKDNFMYKLGLMMNIVDENTPEVLRLCEEYDKYVGEKIEHEKNNTVNNTHKNTENNTHKNTVNNTHKNTENNTHKNTVNNTHKNTVNNTHKNTVNNTHKNTENNTHKNTEELETFLRYIDKKYRLELGEMFDFFERSPSIKLWVSEKTNLNHWEECVKMWSKNRSGRSNYVDNSMIDLCVKYMKFEEGWLIYNNSFGANTSGFSRAIRLCATALRISKNTKWRNRLLEVISDIFEHIENINTIVILENLFVDIEKLTVASFVKVVSELQERLIKAKIDDETVDTILRLYYNASATNGDVAKKLCRYSMDFYSKWSKSKKRFCFFTRKTEYDTKIYSSLLGICDNAKDCEAFYRVCRAILRNETSINREMCRRLENFHTRNCKNCIYKHQQVVTVKESRGFIFHLFE
;
A
#
# COMPACT_ATOMS: atom_id res chain seq x y z
N MET A 1 -14.88 -19.69 -8.77
CA MET A 1 -14.45 -19.95 -7.38
C MET A 1 -15.61 -19.53 -6.51
N ASP A 2 -16.32 -20.53 -5.98
CA ASP A 2 -17.60 -20.38 -5.31
C ASP A 2 -17.49 -19.46 -4.08
N LEU A 3 -18.39 -18.47 -4.01
CA LEU A 3 -18.50 -17.51 -2.91
C LEU A 3 -19.35 -18.02 -1.74
N SER A 4 -19.63 -19.33 -1.69
CA SER A 4 -20.36 -19.98 -0.59
C SER A 4 -19.46 -20.50 0.54
N GLU A 5 -18.13 -20.36 0.45
CA GLU A 5 -17.20 -20.77 1.52
C GLU A 5 -16.73 -19.62 2.43
N CYS A 6 -17.19 -18.38 2.23
CA CYS A 6 -16.83 -17.24 3.09
C CYS A 6 -17.94 -16.81 4.06
N THR A 7 -18.98 -17.63 4.21
CA THR A 7 -20.06 -17.38 5.18
C THR A 7 -20.01 -18.45 6.26
N ILE A 8 -19.79 -17.99 7.50
CA ILE A 8 -20.01 -18.72 8.75
C ILE A 8 -18.89 -19.74 9.08
N GLU A 9 -17.70 -19.24 9.45
CA GLU A 9 -17.00 -19.91 10.56
C GLU A 9 -17.88 -19.70 11.79
N ASN A 10 -18.43 -20.80 12.32
CA ASN A 10 -19.42 -20.84 13.39
C ASN A 10 -19.06 -19.95 14.60
N ASP A 11 -19.74 -18.81 14.75
CA ASP A 11 -19.77 -17.97 15.96
C ASP A 11 -20.29 -18.70 17.22
N LYS A 12 -20.66 -19.99 17.12
CA LYS A 12 -21.17 -20.81 18.23
C LYS A 12 -20.09 -21.37 19.17
N GLU A 13 -18.80 -21.21 18.88
CA GLU A 13 -17.69 -21.60 19.78
C GLU A 13 -16.64 -20.48 20.00
N LEU A 14 -17.05 -19.22 20.10
CA LEU A 14 -16.12 -18.09 20.31
C LEU A 14 -15.29 -18.21 21.62
N LEU A 15 -15.85 -18.81 22.68
CA LEU A 15 -15.21 -18.89 23.99
C LEU A 15 -14.53 -20.25 24.21
N ASN A 16 -13.34 -20.41 23.62
CA ASN A 16 -12.59 -21.65 23.65
C ASN A 16 -12.11 -22.03 25.07
N HIS A 17 -11.67 -23.29 25.23
CA HIS A 17 -11.19 -23.81 26.53
C HIS A 17 -10.02 -22.99 27.12
N SER A 18 -9.15 -22.46 26.26
CA SER A 18 -8.00 -21.65 26.67
C SER A 18 -8.44 -20.35 27.35
N ILE A 19 -9.34 -19.58 26.73
CA ILE A 19 -9.87 -18.32 27.30
C ILE A 19 -10.52 -18.58 28.67
N LYS A 20 -11.34 -19.64 28.78
CA LYS A 20 -12.00 -20.02 30.04
C LYS A 20 -10.99 -20.40 31.12
N LYS A 21 -9.90 -21.06 30.76
CA LYS A 21 -8.84 -21.44 31.69
C LYS A 21 -8.08 -20.21 32.17
N SER A 22 -7.64 -19.36 31.25
CA SER A 22 -6.83 -18.17 31.55
C SER A 22 -7.56 -17.20 32.49
N ILE A 23 -8.82 -16.85 32.22
CA ILE A 23 -9.56 -15.94 33.11
C ILE A 23 -9.85 -16.55 34.49
N ARG A 24 -10.03 -17.88 34.58
CA ARG A 24 -10.19 -18.56 35.89
C ARG A 24 -8.89 -18.51 36.68
N ASN A 25 -7.74 -18.75 36.04
CA ASN A 25 -6.44 -18.63 36.70
C ASN A 25 -6.25 -17.22 37.26
N ILE A 26 -6.50 -16.18 36.44
CA ILE A 26 -6.42 -14.78 36.86
C ILE A 26 -7.34 -14.53 38.05
N GLN A 27 -8.60 -14.98 37.97
CA GLN A 27 -9.58 -14.81 39.04
C GLN A 27 -9.12 -15.46 40.34
N THR A 28 -8.63 -16.69 40.31
CA THR A 28 -8.14 -17.42 41.48
C THR A 28 -6.96 -16.69 42.11
N THR A 29 -5.94 -16.33 41.32
CA THR A 29 -4.76 -15.63 41.85
C THR A 29 -5.11 -14.25 42.39
N VAL A 30 -5.99 -13.49 41.72
CA VAL A 30 -6.43 -12.18 42.24
C VAL A 30 -7.22 -12.35 43.54
N LYS A 31 -7.99 -13.43 43.74
CA LYS A 31 -8.69 -13.69 45.03
C LYS A 31 -7.71 -13.92 46.18
N GLU A 32 -6.54 -14.48 45.92
CA GLU A 32 -5.52 -14.84 46.93
C GLU A 32 -4.75 -13.62 47.47
N PHE A 33 -4.67 -12.52 46.73
CA PHE A 33 -3.98 -11.30 47.19
C PHE A 33 -4.63 -10.68 48.43
N GLU A 34 -3.84 -10.01 49.29
CA GLU A 34 -4.35 -9.37 50.50
C GLU A 34 -5.34 -8.25 50.21
N LYS A 35 -6.35 -8.11 51.07
CA LYS A 35 -7.53 -7.27 50.87
C LYS A 35 -7.66 -6.18 51.94
N ASN A 36 -8.09 -4.98 51.53
CA ASN A 36 -8.35 -3.87 52.48
C ASN A 36 -9.76 -3.88 53.10
N SER A 37 -10.68 -4.73 52.64
CA SER A 37 -12.07 -4.76 53.10
C SER A 37 -12.72 -6.12 52.82
N VAL A 38 -13.93 -6.37 53.33
CA VAL A 38 -14.65 -7.63 53.13
C VAL A 38 -15.66 -7.55 51.98
N GLU A 39 -16.02 -6.34 51.56
CA GLU A 39 -17.04 -6.07 50.53
C GLU A 39 -16.44 -6.06 49.13
N CYS A 40 -16.35 -7.23 48.50
CA CYS A 40 -15.95 -7.34 47.10
C CYS A 40 -16.71 -8.46 46.41
N LEU A 41 -17.46 -8.10 45.37
CA LEU A 41 -18.31 -9.02 44.62
C LEU A 41 -17.51 -10.16 43.98
N LEU A 42 -16.27 -9.89 43.52
CA LEU A 42 -15.38 -10.93 43.01
C LEU A 42 -15.01 -11.94 44.10
N CYS A 43 -14.65 -11.49 45.30
CA CYS A 43 -14.15 -12.33 46.38
C CYS A 43 -15.25 -13.18 47.02
N GLN A 44 -16.48 -12.67 47.05
CA GLN A 44 -17.60 -13.31 47.75
C GLN A 44 -18.37 -14.33 46.91
N ARG A 45 -18.22 -14.32 45.59
CA ARG A 45 -19.01 -15.16 44.68
C ARG A 45 -18.14 -15.93 43.70
N ASP A 46 -18.68 -17.05 43.24
CA ASP A 46 -18.14 -17.80 42.11
C ASP A 46 -18.92 -17.50 40.85
N PHE A 47 -18.19 -17.28 39.77
CA PHE A 47 -18.74 -16.89 38.49
C PHE A 47 -18.40 -17.95 37.45
N LYS A 48 -19.42 -18.42 36.73
CA LYS A 48 -19.28 -19.37 35.62
C LYS A 48 -19.25 -18.60 34.30
N ILE A 49 -18.57 -19.16 33.30
CA ILE A 49 -18.31 -18.51 32.01
C ILE A 49 -18.95 -19.33 30.90
N HIS A 50 -20.07 -18.84 30.39
CA HIS A 50 -20.79 -19.48 29.29
C HIS A 50 -20.67 -18.68 28.00
N ASN A 51 -20.67 -17.35 28.10
CA ASN A 51 -20.66 -16.45 26.95
C ASN A 51 -19.73 -15.24 27.16
N ILE A 52 -19.66 -14.36 26.15
CA ILE A 52 -18.82 -13.16 26.17
C ILE A 52 -19.23 -12.13 27.24
N HIS A 53 -20.51 -12.02 27.57
CA HIS A 53 -20.99 -11.12 28.62
C HIS A 53 -20.51 -11.58 30.00
N ASP A 54 -20.54 -12.90 30.27
CA ASP A 54 -19.98 -13.47 31.50
C ASP A 54 -18.48 -13.16 31.62
N LEU A 55 -17.75 -13.27 30.50
CA LEU A 55 -16.32 -12.97 30.47
C LEU A 55 -16.04 -11.49 30.78
N VAL A 56 -16.73 -10.56 30.12
CA VAL A 56 -16.58 -9.11 30.37
C VAL A 56 -16.96 -8.75 31.80
N ARG A 57 -18.02 -9.37 32.33
CA ARG A 57 -18.40 -9.23 33.73
C ARG A 57 -17.28 -9.67 34.67
N ILE A 58 -16.73 -10.87 34.51
CA ILE A 58 -15.65 -11.35 35.37
C ILE A 58 -14.41 -10.48 35.23
N TYR A 59 -14.04 -10.11 33.99
CA TYR A 59 -12.92 -9.23 33.70
C TYR A 59 -13.05 -7.86 34.41
N SER A 60 -14.24 -7.24 34.36
CA SER A 60 -14.51 -5.98 35.09
C SER A 60 -14.44 -6.14 36.62
N LEU A 61 -14.91 -7.26 37.17
CA LEU A 61 -14.82 -7.54 38.61
C LEU A 61 -13.38 -7.81 39.07
N VAL A 62 -12.59 -8.52 38.26
CA VAL A 62 -11.15 -8.70 38.45
C VAL A 62 -10.45 -7.35 38.44
N MET A 63 -10.76 -6.49 37.47
CA MET A 63 -10.22 -5.14 37.37
C MET A 63 -10.52 -4.31 38.62
N HIS A 64 -11.78 -4.34 39.08
CA HIS A 64 -12.21 -3.63 40.28
C HIS A 64 -11.45 -4.11 41.53
N CYS A 65 -11.40 -5.43 41.73
CA CYS A 65 -10.72 -6.02 42.87
C CYS A 65 -9.22 -5.68 42.86
N LEU A 66 -8.53 -5.88 41.73
CA LEU A 66 -7.12 -5.56 41.59
C LEU A 66 -6.83 -4.08 41.87
N THR A 67 -7.66 -3.18 41.34
CA THR A 67 -7.43 -1.74 41.45
C THR A 67 -7.69 -1.23 42.87
N TYR A 68 -8.84 -1.57 43.45
CA TYR A 68 -9.36 -0.91 44.64
C TYR A 68 -9.32 -1.76 45.90
N HIS A 69 -9.34 -3.08 45.78
CA HIS A 69 -9.50 -4.00 46.90
C HIS A 69 -8.17 -4.62 47.35
N CYS A 70 -7.30 -4.97 46.39
CA CYS A 70 -5.98 -5.52 46.68
C CYS A 70 -5.04 -4.46 47.28
N THR A 71 -4.48 -4.75 48.46
CA THR A 71 -3.45 -3.93 49.13
C THR A 71 -2.06 -4.30 48.66
N THR A 72 -1.80 -5.59 48.50
CA THR A 72 -0.58 -6.14 47.91
C THR A 72 -0.91 -6.83 46.60
N VAL A 73 0.10 -6.92 45.74
CA VAL A 73 0.02 -7.62 44.46
C VAL A 73 1.29 -8.42 44.28
N GLU A 74 1.12 -9.69 43.94
CA GLU A 74 2.20 -10.61 43.59
C GLU A 74 2.12 -10.98 42.09
N ARG A 75 2.82 -12.03 41.69
CA ARG A 75 2.93 -12.43 40.28
C ARG A 75 1.59 -12.93 39.74
N LEU A 76 0.98 -12.17 38.84
CA LEU A 76 -0.03 -12.68 37.91
C LEU A 76 0.63 -13.26 36.67
N ASN A 77 0.03 -14.30 36.10
CA ASN A 77 0.46 -14.84 34.82
C ASN A 77 0.11 -13.84 33.70
N GLU A 78 1.12 -13.12 33.21
CA GLU A 78 0.95 -12.09 32.19
C GLU A 78 0.38 -12.64 30.87
N GLU A 79 0.66 -13.92 30.56
CA GLU A 79 0.18 -14.61 29.36
C GLU A 79 -1.34 -14.84 29.41
N ASP A 80 -1.85 -15.25 30.57
CA ASP A 80 -3.29 -15.45 30.76
C ASP A 80 -4.05 -14.14 30.57
N ILE A 81 -3.52 -13.03 31.12
CA ILE A 81 -4.13 -11.69 30.96
C ILE A 81 -4.09 -11.27 29.49
N PHE A 82 -2.92 -11.38 28.86
CA PHE A 82 -2.68 -10.99 27.47
C PHE A 82 -3.66 -11.68 26.50
N VAL A 83 -3.84 -12.99 26.64
CA VAL A 83 -4.73 -13.78 25.78
C VAL A 83 -6.19 -13.37 25.96
N VAL A 84 -6.63 -13.13 27.20
CA VAL A 84 -8.01 -12.67 27.48
C VAL A 84 -8.24 -11.27 26.91
N GLU A 85 -7.29 -10.35 27.07
CA GLU A 85 -7.41 -8.99 26.56
C GLU A 85 -7.50 -8.94 25.03
N LEU A 86 -6.60 -9.63 24.32
CA LEU A 86 -6.66 -9.68 22.85
C LEU A 86 -7.95 -10.32 22.36
N PHE A 87 -8.47 -11.31 23.08
CA PHE A 87 -9.76 -11.90 22.76
C PHE A 87 -10.90 -10.90 22.91
N LEU A 88 -10.92 -10.12 24.00
CA LEU A 88 -11.94 -9.09 24.24
C LEU A 88 -11.89 -7.97 23.20
N LEU A 89 -10.69 -7.56 22.78
CA LEU A 89 -10.52 -6.49 21.80
C LEU A 89 -11.22 -6.77 20.44
N LYS A 90 -11.42 -8.05 20.06
CA LYS A 90 -12.19 -8.42 18.86
C LYS A 90 -13.61 -7.89 18.85
N PHE A 91 -14.22 -7.77 20.02
CA PHE A 91 -15.62 -7.40 20.19
C PHE A 91 -15.80 -5.92 20.51
N VAL A 92 -14.77 -5.29 21.06
CA VAL A 92 -14.84 -3.94 21.60
C VAL A 92 -14.24 -2.93 20.63
N MET A 93 -13.12 -3.27 19.96
CA MET A 93 -12.49 -2.39 19.00
C MET A 93 -13.42 -2.15 17.81
N LYS A 94 -13.56 -0.87 17.44
CA LYS A 94 -14.32 -0.49 16.26
C LYS A 94 -13.66 -1.08 15.01
N SER A 95 -14.44 -1.80 14.19
CA SER A 95 -13.97 -2.30 12.90
C SER A 95 -13.81 -1.13 11.94
N GLU A 96 -12.58 -0.67 11.72
CA GLU A 96 -12.29 0.29 10.65
C GLU A 96 -12.14 -0.46 9.33
N PRO A 97 -12.91 -0.10 8.29
CA PRO A 97 -12.79 -0.77 7.02
C PRO A 97 -11.52 -0.31 6.30
N ASN A 98 -10.58 -1.23 6.11
CA ASN A 98 -9.30 -0.97 5.44
C ASN A 98 -9.23 -1.56 4.02
N ASP A 99 -10.26 -2.30 3.61
CA ASP A 99 -10.38 -2.87 2.27
C ASP A 99 -11.43 -2.10 1.45
N ILE A 100 -10.99 -1.51 0.33
CA ILE A 100 -11.85 -0.79 -0.61
C ILE A 100 -12.96 -1.68 -1.16
N ARG A 101 -12.67 -2.94 -1.44
CA ARG A 101 -13.68 -3.87 -1.97
C ARG A 101 -14.75 -4.14 -0.93
N ALA A 102 -14.34 -4.39 0.30
CA ALA A 102 -15.27 -4.44 1.42
C ALA A 102 -16.06 -3.13 1.53
N ILE A 103 -15.44 -1.95 1.54
CA ILE A 103 -16.16 -0.66 1.68
C ILE A 103 -17.25 -0.48 0.60
N ILE A 104 -16.92 -0.81 -0.65
CA ILE A 104 -17.85 -0.68 -1.78
C ILE A 104 -19.00 -1.68 -1.62
N LEU A 105 -18.72 -2.95 -1.34
CA LEU A 105 -19.73 -4.02 -1.25
C LEU A 105 -20.55 -3.98 0.06
N TYR A 106 -19.90 -3.66 1.19
CA TYR A 106 -20.48 -3.62 2.54
C TYR A 106 -21.31 -2.36 2.80
N SER A 107 -21.28 -1.36 1.92
CA SER A 107 -22.23 -0.24 1.98
C SER A 107 -23.71 -0.69 1.92
N ASN A 108 -23.98 -1.95 1.55
CA ASN A 108 -25.30 -2.54 1.44
C ASN A 108 -25.68 -3.59 2.50
N ASN A 109 -24.82 -3.91 3.49
CA ASN A 109 -25.13 -4.92 4.53
C ASN A 109 -25.13 -4.31 5.94
N SER A 110 -26.09 -3.40 6.18
CA SER A 110 -26.24 -2.63 7.42
C SER A 110 -26.38 -3.50 8.68
N ASN A 111 -26.97 -4.69 8.57
CA ASN A 111 -27.35 -5.50 9.72
C ASN A 111 -26.16 -6.08 10.50
N GLU A 112 -25.11 -6.55 9.82
CA GLU A 112 -23.93 -7.12 10.50
C GLU A 112 -23.11 -6.05 11.21
N ARG A 113 -22.96 -4.89 10.57
CA ARG A 113 -22.30 -3.71 11.16
C ARG A 113 -23.06 -3.23 12.40
N LEU A 114 -24.38 -3.06 12.28
CA LEU A 114 -25.23 -2.64 13.39
C LEU A 114 -25.19 -3.66 14.55
N TYR A 115 -25.15 -4.96 14.24
CA TYR A 115 -25.00 -6.00 15.25
C TYR A 115 -23.65 -5.88 16.00
N LYS A 116 -22.53 -5.74 15.29
CA LYS A 116 -21.20 -5.58 15.90
C LYS A 116 -21.10 -4.31 16.75
N GLU A 117 -21.62 -3.18 16.25
CA GLU A 117 -21.67 -1.91 16.98
C GLU A 117 -22.54 -2.03 18.24
N SER A 118 -23.72 -2.67 18.13
CA SER A 118 -24.61 -2.92 19.27
C SER A 118 -23.97 -3.85 20.31
N LEU A 119 -23.34 -4.94 19.89
CA LEU A 119 -22.67 -5.87 20.80
C LEU A 119 -21.53 -5.17 21.55
N SER A 120 -20.68 -4.41 20.84
CA SER A 120 -19.61 -3.61 21.46
C SER A 120 -20.17 -2.66 22.52
N ALA A 121 -21.23 -1.91 22.19
CA ALA A 121 -21.88 -0.98 23.12
C ALA A 121 -22.42 -1.69 24.38
N GLN A 122 -23.05 -2.87 24.22
CA GLN A 122 -23.55 -3.67 25.34
C GLN A 122 -22.42 -4.17 26.26
N LEU A 123 -21.32 -4.65 25.68
CA LEU A 123 -20.16 -5.12 26.44
C LEU A 123 -19.48 -3.98 27.18
N THR A 124 -19.31 -2.82 26.54
CA THR A 124 -18.79 -1.60 27.16
C THR A 124 -19.66 -1.16 28.34
N ALA A 125 -20.98 -1.10 28.15
CA ALA A 125 -21.90 -0.72 29.22
C ALA A 125 -21.81 -1.70 30.41
N LEU A 126 -21.77 -3.02 30.12
CA LEU A 126 -21.62 -4.05 31.14
C LEU A 126 -20.31 -3.90 31.91
N PHE A 127 -19.20 -3.64 31.22
CA PHE A 127 -17.91 -3.38 31.87
C PHE A 127 -18.00 -2.18 32.82
N GLN A 128 -18.60 -1.07 32.38
CA GLN A 128 -18.77 0.15 33.15
C GLN A 128 -19.68 -0.04 34.39
N THR A 129 -20.63 -0.98 34.37
CA THR A 129 -21.47 -1.28 35.56
C THR A 129 -20.69 -1.86 36.74
N HIS A 130 -19.52 -2.46 36.49
CA HIS A 130 -18.75 -3.18 37.49
C HIS A 130 -17.36 -2.58 37.70
N TYR A 131 -16.87 -1.81 36.73
CA TYR A 131 -15.63 -1.06 36.83
C TYR A 131 -15.78 0.33 36.22
N ALA A 132 -15.64 1.35 37.06
CA ALA A 132 -15.51 2.74 36.64
C ALA A 132 -14.27 3.33 37.30
N ASP A 133 -13.32 3.82 36.49
CA ASP A 133 -12.16 4.52 37.04
C ASP A 133 -12.59 5.91 37.52
N LYS A 134 -12.23 6.23 38.77
CA LYS A 134 -12.48 7.57 39.36
C LYS A 134 -11.58 8.65 38.75
N ARG A 135 -10.50 8.28 38.06
CA ARG A 135 -9.59 9.21 37.38
C ARG A 135 -10.02 9.35 35.91
N ILE A 136 -9.98 10.58 35.38
CA ILE A 136 -10.21 10.80 33.95
C ILE A 136 -9.13 10.06 33.16
N ALA A 137 -9.55 9.14 32.29
CA ALA A 137 -8.66 8.31 31.49
C ALA A 137 -8.16 9.07 30.25
N PHE A 138 -7.40 10.16 30.44
CA PHE A 138 -6.92 11.03 29.35
C PHE A 138 -6.13 10.31 28.25
N ASN A 139 -5.60 9.10 28.51
CA ASN A 139 -4.74 8.34 27.60
C ASN A 139 -5.26 6.91 27.33
N CYS A 140 -6.57 6.66 27.52
CA CYS A 140 -7.21 5.38 27.18
C CYS A 140 -8.06 5.60 25.93
N GLU A 141 -7.64 5.05 24.79
CA GLU A 141 -8.38 5.22 23.54
C GLU A 141 -9.57 4.25 23.40
N GLN A 142 -9.55 3.15 24.16
CA GLN A 142 -10.60 2.13 24.11
C GLN A 142 -11.61 2.30 25.24
N ASP A 143 -12.87 1.93 24.98
CA ASP A 143 -13.98 2.07 25.93
C ASP A 143 -13.90 1.10 27.14
N ILE A 144 -13.08 0.05 27.03
CA ILE A 144 -12.76 -0.90 28.10
C ILE A 144 -11.28 -0.81 28.45
N GLU A 145 -10.96 -0.69 29.74
CA GLU A 145 -9.60 -0.55 30.27
C GLU A 145 -8.77 -1.85 30.20
N SER A 146 -7.44 -1.72 30.10
CA SER A 146 -6.48 -2.83 30.10
C SER A 146 -6.15 -3.29 31.53
N LEU A 147 -6.41 -4.56 31.81
CA LEU A 147 -6.06 -5.24 33.05
C LEU A 147 -4.56 -5.40 33.18
N LEU A 148 -3.86 -5.68 32.09
CA LEU A 148 -2.40 -5.80 32.09
C LEU A 148 -1.75 -4.46 32.43
N TYR A 149 -2.28 -3.35 31.88
CA TYR A 149 -1.81 -2.01 32.22
C TYR A 149 -2.13 -1.64 33.67
N LYS A 150 -3.31 -2.00 34.20
CA LYS A 150 -3.66 -1.74 35.60
C LYS A 150 -2.82 -2.55 36.58
N TYR A 151 -2.53 -3.80 36.25
CA TYR A 151 -1.59 -4.63 36.98
C TYR A 151 -0.20 -3.98 37.01
N TYR A 152 0.34 -3.57 35.86
CA TYR A 152 1.59 -2.83 35.79
C TYR A 152 1.60 -1.57 36.66
N LYS A 153 0.55 -0.75 36.55
CA LYS A 153 0.44 0.50 37.31
C LYS A 153 0.39 0.24 38.82
N LYS A 154 -0.30 -0.82 39.25
CA LYS A 154 -0.35 -1.22 40.66
C LYS A 154 1.02 -1.69 41.16
N LEU A 155 1.77 -2.44 40.35
CA LEU A 155 3.16 -2.80 40.64
C LEU A 155 4.06 -1.56 40.72
N GLU A 156 3.88 -0.58 39.83
CA GLU A 156 4.60 0.69 39.85
C GLU A 156 4.31 1.50 41.13
N GLU A 157 3.03 1.63 41.51
CA GLU A 157 2.60 2.28 42.76
C GLU A 157 3.24 1.62 44.00
N LEU A 158 3.42 0.29 43.96
CA LEU A 158 4.06 -0.50 45.02
C LEU A 158 5.59 -0.58 44.89
N LYS A 159 6.19 0.01 43.85
CA LYS A 159 7.63 -0.09 43.51
C LYS A 159 8.12 -1.54 43.34
N ARG A 160 7.28 -2.42 42.77
CA ARG A 160 7.57 -3.84 42.53
C ARG A 160 7.56 -4.20 41.04
N THR A 161 8.00 -3.31 40.17
CA THR A 161 7.98 -3.51 38.71
C THR A 161 8.86 -4.68 38.25
N GLU A 162 9.84 -5.10 39.07
CA GLU A 162 10.68 -6.28 38.85
C GLU A 162 9.90 -7.61 38.81
N ILE A 163 8.67 -7.63 39.32
CA ILE A 163 7.77 -8.80 39.23
C ILE A 163 7.31 -9.02 37.79
N MET A 164 7.21 -7.95 37.00
CA MET A 164 6.79 -8.05 35.61
C MET A 164 7.93 -8.60 34.77
N SER A 165 7.75 -9.83 34.30
CA SER A 165 8.76 -10.57 33.55
C SER A 165 8.60 -10.44 32.04
N LYS A 166 7.39 -10.13 31.58
CA LYS A 166 7.01 -10.08 30.16
C LYS A 166 6.45 -8.72 29.75
N ALA A 167 7.28 -7.69 29.80
CA ALA A 167 6.86 -6.32 29.45
C ALA A 167 6.44 -6.17 27.97
N GLU A 168 6.90 -7.06 27.09
CA GLU A 168 6.55 -7.16 25.69
C GLU A 168 5.05 -7.38 25.46
N TYR A 169 4.37 -8.11 26.36
CA TYR A 169 2.94 -8.37 26.24
C TYR A 169 2.15 -7.09 26.46
N LEU A 170 2.56 -6.29 27.45
CA LEU A 170 1.93 -5.01 27.73
C LEU A 170 2.18 -4.02 26.59
N LEU A 171 3.42 -3.93 26.09
CA LEU A 171 3.71 -3.07 24.94
C LEU A 171 2.87 -3.45 23.72
N LEU A 172 2.70 -4.73 23.45
CA LEU A 172 1.86 -5.15 22.32
C LEU A 172 0.38 -4.84 22.53
N VAL A 173 -0.15 -5.07 23.73
CA VAL A 173 -1.53 -4.71 24.06
C VAL A 173 -1.75 -3.21 23.86
N LEU A 174 -0.83 -2.38 24.35
CA LEU A 174 -0.90 -0.92 24.17
C LEU A 174 -0.79 -0.52 22.69
N TYR A 175 0.04 -1.19 21.91
CA TYR A 175 0.12 -0.99 20.45
C TYR A 175 -1.20 -1.32 19.75
N VAL A 176 -1.78 -2.50 19.99
CA VAL A 176 -3.05 -2.93 19.40
C VAL A 176 -4.19 -1.98 19.80
N ARG A 177 -4.16 -1.49 21.03
CA ARG A 177 -5.13 -0.53 21.58
C ARG A 177 -4.91 0.91 21.12
N ARG A 178 -3.84 1.18 20.36
CA ARG A 178 -3.40 2.51 19.89
C ARG A 178 -3.08 3.51 21.02
N GLU A 179 -2.69 3.02 22.20
CA GLU A 179 -2.45 3.87 23.38
C GLU A 179 -1.02 4.43 23.44
N TYR A 180 -0.70 5.42 22.58
CA TYR A 180 0.65 5.98 22.40
C TYR A 180 1.32 6.46 23.68
N GLU A 181 0.66 7.33 24.45
CA GLU A 181 1.22 7.91 25.67
C GLU A 181 1.50 6.87 26.77
N ARG A 182 0.72 5.78 26.82
CA ARG A 182 0.97 4.67 27.76
C ARG A 182 2.12 3.81 27.25
N PHE A 183 2.16 3.56 25.95
CA PHE A 183 3.22 2.81 25.29
C PHE A 183 4.59 3.48 25.52
N GLN A 184 4.73 4.78 25.21
CA GLN A 184 6.02 5.49 25.30
C GLN A 184 6.59 5.50 26.71
N ARG A 185 5.74 5.69 27.73
CA ARG A 185 6.15 5.68 29.14
C ARG A 185 6.77 4.35 29.57
N LEU A 186 6.20 3.23 29.12
CA LEU A 186 6.75 1.90 29.39
C LEU A 186 7.99 1.62 28.52
N TYR A 187 7.89 1.94 27.23
CA TYR A 187 8.91 1.66 26.21
C TYR A 187 10.27 2.31 26.53
N GLY A 188 10.26 3.52 27.09
CA GLY A 188 11.47 4.21 27.53
C GLY A 188 12.22 3.54 28.69
N ARG A 189 11.54 2.69 29.47
CA ARG A 189 12.08 2.09 30.71
C ARG A 189 12.50 0.63 30.57
N VAL A 190 12.06 -0.04 29.50
CA VAL A 190 12.38 -1.44 29.25
C VAL A 190 13.63 -1.57 28.38
N LYS A 191 14.39 -2.65 28.63
CA LYS A 191 15.47 -3.04 27.74
C LYS A 191 14.87 -3.52 26.42
N LYS A 192 15.37 -2.99 25.31
CA LYS A 192 14.85 -3.28 23.97
C LYS A 192 15.63 -4.42 23.36
N ASP A 193 14.91 -5.44 22.91
CA ASP A 193 15.42 -6.44 21.98
C ASP A 193 14.98 -6.09 20.55
N ASN A 194 15.29 -6.99 19.61
CA ASN A 194 14.93 -6.84 18.21
C ASN A 194 13.42 -6.64 17.99
N PHE A 195 12.57 -7.35 18.75
CA PHE A 195 11.11 -7.24 18.63
C PHE A 195 10.63 -5.89 19.13
N MET A 196 11.13 -5.44 20.29
CA MET A 196 10.76 -4.16 20.90
C MET A 196 11.10 -2.99 19.99
N TYR A 197 12.29 -2.98 19.36
CA TYR A 197 12.66 -1.93 18.41
C TYR A 197 11.66 -1.82 17.25
N LYS A 198 11.26 -2.97 16.69
CA LYS A 198 10.29 -3.02 15.58
C LYS A 198 8.92 -2.53 16.04
N LEU A 199 8.45 -2.99 17.19
CA LEU A 199 7.18 -2.57 17.76
C LEU A 199 7.16 -1.07 18.06
N GLY A 200 8.26 -0.52 18.59
CA GLY A 200 8.43 0.91 18.82
C GLY A 200 8.43 1.73 17.53
N LEU A 201 9.10 1.26 16.48
CA LEU A 201 9.04 1.90 15.16
C LEU A 201 7.61 1.90 14.60
N MET A 202 6.89 0.77 14.68
CA MET A 202 5.50 0.71 14.22
C MET A 202 4.60 1.67 14.99
N MET A 203 4.74 1.74 16.31
CA MET A 203 3.94 2.64 17.13
C MET A 203 4.14 4.10 16.71
N ASN A 204 5.39 4.52 16.52
CA ASN A 204 5.71 5.88 16.10
C ASN A 204 5.35 6.18 14.63
N ILE A 205 5.34 5.18 13.75
CA ILE A 205 4.83 5.34 12.37
C ILE A 205 3.32 5.57 12.39
N VAL A 206 2.57 4.79 13.17
CA VAL A 206 1.11 4.91 13.29
C VAL A 206 0.72 6.27 13.91
N ASP A 207 1.51 6.76 14.86
CA ASP A 207 1.32 8.06 15.52
C ASP A 207 1.95 9.25 14.74
N GLU A 208 2.47 9.02 13.53
CA GLU A 208 3.11 10.03 12.67
C GLU A 208 4.32 10.78 13.30
N ASN A 209 4.96 10.20 14.32
CA ASN A 209 6.12 10.79 15.01
C ASN A 209 7.44 10.56 14.26
N THR A 210 7.61 11.25 13.13
CA THR A 210 8.77 11.12 12.25
C THR A 210 10.13 11.32 12.94
N PRO A 211 10.33 12.32 13.82
CA PRO A 211 11.60 12.49 14.54
C PRO A 211 12.00 11.26 15.36
N GLU A 212 11.05 10.66 16.07
CA GLU A 212 11.31 9.49 16.90
C GLU A 212 11.56 8.24 16.06
N VAL A 213 10.89 8.09 14.91
CA VAL A 213 11.17 7.02 13.94
C VAL A 213 12.63 7.09 13.46
N LEU A 214 13.14 8.27 13.13
CA LEU A 214 14.54 8.44 12.71
C LEU A 214 15.51 8.10 13.84
N ARG A 215 15.23 8.58 15.06
CA ARG A 215 16.01 8.27 16.27
C ARG A 215 16.08 6.76 16.53
N LEU A 216 14.96 6.06 16.42
CA LEU A 216 14.87 4.62 16.63
C LEU A 216 15.57 3.82 15.52
N CYS A 217 15.56 4.30 14.26
CA CYS A 217 16.35 3.69 13.19
C CYS A 217 17.85 3.70 13.54
N GLU A 218 18.37 4.84 14.01
CA GLU A 218 19.78 4.98 14.39
C GLU A 218 20.13 4.12 15.62
N GLU A 219 19.25 4.09 16.62
CA GLU A 219 19.41 3.24 17.81
C GLU A 219 19.43 1.75 17.43
N TYR A 220 18.56 1.34 16.49
CA TYR A 220 18.52 -0.02 15.97
C TYR A 220 19.78 -0.39 15.17
N ASP A 221 20.26 0.49 14.30
CA ASP A 221 21.50 0.26 13.53
C ASP A 221 22.69 0.03 14.49
N LYS A 222 22.76 0.80 15.58
CA LYS A 222 23.76 0.62 16.65
C LYS A 222 23.58 -0.72 17.37
N TYR A 223 22.36 -1.07 17.77
CA TYR A 223 22.05 -2.34 18.44
C TYR A 223 22.48 -3.55 17.57
N VAL A 224 22.18 -3.53 16.28
CA VAL A 224 22.58 -4.58 15.34
C VAL A 224 24.11 -4.62 15.20
N GLY A 225 24.77 -3.47 15.09
CA GLY A 225 26.23 -3.37 15.05
C GLY A 225 26.91 -4.00 16.27
N GLU A 226 26.47 -3.62 17.47
CA GLU A 226 26.97 -4.17 18.74
C GLU A 226 26.72 -5.68 18.86
N LYS A 227 25.56 -6.16 18.41
CA LYS A 227 25.23 -7.59 18.41
C LYS A 227 26.14 -8.38 17.48
N ILE A 228 26.38 -7.88 16.26
CA ILE A 228 27.30 -8.48 15.28
C ILE A 228 28.73 -8.50 15.83
N GLU A 229 29.18 -7.41 16.47
CA GLU A 229 30.51 -7.35 17.08
C GLU A 229 30.65 -8.33 18.25
N HIS A 230 29.64 -8.42 19.12
CA HIS A 230 29.62 -9.38 20.23
C HIS A 230 29.60 -10.84 19.73
N GLU A 231 28.84 -11.14 18.67
CA GLU A 231 28.84 -12.46 18.02
C GLU A 231 30.19 -12.79 17.37
N LYS A 232 30.83 -11.83 16.71
CA LYS A 232 32.20 -11.98 16.18
C LYS A 232 33.20 -12.22 17.31
N ASN A 233 33.17 -11.42 18.36
CA ASN A 233 34.06 -11.55 19.52
C ASN A 233 33.85 -12.88 20.25
N ASN A 234 32.60 -13.33 20.39
CA ASN A 234 32.31 -14.66 20.93
C ASN A 234 32.78 -15.78 20.02
N THR A 235 32.66 -15.63 18.70
CA THR A 235 33.19 -16.61 17.74
C THR A 235 34.70 -16.68 17.84
N VAL A 236 35.40 -15.54 17.86
CA VAL A 236 36.86 -15.44 18.00
C VAL A 236 37.31 -15.99 19.35
N ASN A 237 36.69 -15.59 20.46
CA ASN A 237 37.04 -16.06 21.81
C ASN A 237 36.77 -17.55 21.99
N ASN A 238 35.64 -18.07 21.48
CA ASN A 238 35.36 -19.51 21.52
C ASN A 238 36.32 -20.28 20.63
N THR A 239 36.72 -19.73 19.48
CA THR A 239 37.73 -20.34 18.61
C THR A 239 39.08 -20.36 19.31
N HIS A 240 39.53 -19.24 19.90
CA HIS A 240 40.79 -19.15 20.63
C HIS A 240 40.83 -20.08 21.84
N LYS A 241 39.84 -19.99 22.74
CA LYS A 241 39.77 -20.83 23.95
C LYS A 241 39.62 -22.31 23.61
N ASN A 242 38.81 -22.69 22.63
CA ASN A 242 38.70 -24.11 22.25
C ASN A 242 39.93 -24.61 21.52
N THR A 243 40.57 -23.79 20.68
CA THR A 243 41.79 -24.19 19.98
C THR A 243 42.93 -24.36 20.98
N GLU A 244 43.18 -23.38 21.85
CA GLU A 244 44.21 -23.52 22.88
C GLU A 244 43.90 -24.64 23.88
N ASN A 245 42.71 -24.68 24.50
CA ASN A 245 42.44 -25.70 25.50
C ASN A 245 42.38 -27.11 24.90
N ASN A 246 41.83 -27.31 23.70
CA ASN A 246 41.83 -28.64 23.08
C ASN A 246 43.21 -29.02 22.58
N THR A 247 44.00 -28.09 22.04
CA THR A 247 45.37 -28.41 21.59
C THR A 247 46.25 -28.68 22.80
N HIS A 248 46.17 -27.88 23.86
CA HIS A 248 46.97 -28.08 25.07
C HIS A 248 46.52 -29.32 25.84
N LYS A 249 45.22 -29.57 26.04
CA LYS A 249 44.76 -30.81 26.71
C LYS A 249 44.95 -32.05 25.85
N ASN A 250 44.66 -32.05 24.55
CA ASN A 250 44.85 -33.25 23.73
C ASN A 250 46.33 -33.52 23.47
N THR A 251 47.16 -32.50 23.25
CA THR A 251 48.59 -32.73 23.02
C THR A 251 49.25 -33.16 24.32
N VAL A 252 49.01 -32.48 25.45
CA VAL A 252 49.65 -32.86 26.71
C VAL A 252 49.07 -34.17 27.26
N ASN A 253 47.75 -34.39 27.28
CA ASN A 253 47.19 -35.65 27.81
C ASN A 253 47.37 -36.84 26.86
N ASN A 254 47.32 -36.69 25.52
CA ASN A 254 47.62 -37.83 24.64
C ASN A 254 49.11 -38.13 24.62
N THR A 255 49.99 -37.14 24.77
CA THR A 255 51.43 -37.41 24.88
C THR A 255 51.73 -38.05 26.23
N HIS A 256 51.15 -37.59 27.35
CA HIS A 256 51.36 -38.24 28.65
C HIS A 256 50.74 -39.65 28.73
N LYS A 257 49.51 -39.85 28.24
CA LYS A 257 48.84 -41.17 28.31
C LYS A 257 49.29 -42.17 27.25
N ASN A 258 49.66 -41.75 26.03
CA ASN A 258 50.21 -42.68 25.03
C ASN A 258 51.70 -43.00 25.25
N THR A 259 52.44 -42.16 25.99
CA THR A 259 53.85 -42.48 26.31
C THR A 259 53.98 -43.44 27.50
N GLU A 260 52.94 -43.59 28.33
CA GLU A 260 52.89 -44.62 29.39
C GLU A 260 52.11 -45.89 29.03
N ASN A 261 51.35 -45.93 27.93
CA ASN A 261 50.68 -47.15 27.48
C ASN A 261 50.42 -47.14 25.96
N ASN A 262 51.41 -47.57 25.17
CA ASN A 262 51.28 -48.52 24.04
C ASN A 262 52.39 -48.33 23.00
N THR A 263 53.35 -49.26 23.04
CA THR A 263 54.19 -49.64 21.90
C THR A 263 53.37 -50.53 20.95
N HIS A 264 53.47 -50.22 19.65
CA HIS A 264 52.92 -50.95 18.49
C HIS A 264 51.40 -50.88 18.22
N LYS A 265 51.08 -50.37 17.00
CA LYS A 265 49.80 -50.40 16.26
C LYS A 265 48.65 -49.46 16.68
N ASN A 266 48.90 -48.19 17.02
CA ASN A 266 47.77 -47.22 17.12
C ASN A 266 48.02 -45.78 16.63
N THR A 267 49.08 -45.53 15.87
CA THR A 267 49.53 -44.15 15.56
C THR A 267 48.75 -43.45 14.44
N VAL A 268 47.98 -44.16 13.62
CA VAL A 268 47.23 -43.54 12.50
C VAL A 268 45.73 -43.41 12.83
N ASN A 269 45.11 -44.44 13.42
CA ASN A 269 43.68 -44.42 13.70
C ASN A 269 43.27 -43.44 14.81
N ASN A 270 44.04 -43.33 15.90
CA ASN A 270 43.68 -42.43 17.01
C ASN A 270 43.91 -40.96 16.67
N THR A 271 44.99 -40.63 15.95
CA THR A 271 45.31 -39.26 15.56
C THR A 271 44.31 -38.74 14.53
N HIS A 272 43.91 -39.58 13.57
CA HIS A 272 42.94 -39.18 12.55
C HIS A 272 41.50 -39.14 13.08
N LYS A 273 41.07 -40.09 13.93
CA LYS A 273 39.72 -40.04 14.55
C LYS A 273 39.59 -38.92 15.57
N ASN A 274 40.54 -38.72 16.49
CA ASN A 274 40.38 -37.70 17.53
C ASN A 274 40.54 -36.27 16.99
N THR A 275 41.47 -36.03 16.07
CA THR A 275 41.68 -34.68 15.52
C THR A 275 40.53 -34.29 14.62
N VAL A 276 40.06 -35.20 13.74
CA VAL A 276 38.91 -34.91 12.88
C VAL A 276 37.61 -34.88 13.68
N ASN A 277 37.33 -35.85 14.57
CA ASN A 277 36.06 -35.81 15.33
C ASN A 277 35.98 -34.65 16.33
N ASN A 278 37.06 -34.27 17.02
CA ASN A 278 36.99 -33.16 17.98
C ASN A 278 36.92 -31.80 17.28
N THR A 279 37.66 -31.62 16.18
CA THR A 279 37.60 -30.37 15.41
C THR A 279 36.25 -30.25 14.70
N HIS A 280 35.76 -31.35 14.11
CA HIS A 280 34.46 -31.35 13.42
C HIS A 280 33.29 -31.27 14.42
N LYS A 281 33.31 -31.96 15.56
CA LYS A 281 32.23 -31.82 16.57
C LYS A 281 32.26 -30.47 17.27
N ASN A 282 33.41 -29.93 17.68
CA ASN A 282 33.42 -28.68 18.45
C ASN A 282 33.20 -27.45 17.56
N THR A 283 33.77 -27.42 16.36
CA THR A 283 33.57 -26.28 15.44
C THR A 283 32.16 -26.32 14.86
N VAL A 284 31.65 -27.49 14.44
CA VAL A 284 30.26 -27.58 13.94
C VAL A 284 29.26 -27.42 15.08
N ASN A 285 29.38 -28.11 16.22
CA ASN A 285 28.38 -27.94 17.30
C ASN A 285 28.39 -26.55 17.92
N ASN A 286 29.52 -25.84 18.07
CA ASN A 286 29.49 -24.51 18.67
C ASN A 286 28.98 -23.45 17.67
N THR A 287 29.27 -23.60 16.38
CA THR A 287 28.76 -22.69 15.35
C THR A 287 27.27 -22.97 15.07
N HIS A 288 26.87 -24.24 14.93
CA HIS A 288 25.45 -24.62 14.88
C HIS A 288 24.71 -24.21 16.16
N LYS A 289 25.17 -24.60 17.36
CA LYS A 289 24.43 -24.26 18.60
C LYS A 289 24.34 -22.77 18.87
N ASN A 290 25.32 -21.94 18.53
CA ASN A 290 25.20 -20.50 18.79
C ASN A 290 24.41 -19.76 17.71
N THR A 291 24.58 -20.12 16.43
CA THR A 291 23.88 -19.45 15.33
C THR A 291 22.47 -20.00 15.14
N GLU A 292 22.26 -21.32 15.21
CA GLU A 292 20.91 -21.90 15.21
C GLU A 292 20.19 -21.66 16.54
N ASN A 293 20.75 -21.85 17.74
CA ASN A 293 19.92 -21.63 18.95
C ASN A 293 19.52 -20.17 19.14
N ASN A 294 20.32 -19.18 18.71
CA ASN A 294 19.92 -17.77 18.82
C ASN A 294 18.90 -17.37 17.75
N THR A 295 18.93 -18.01 16.57
CA THR A 295 17.94 -17.75 15.51
C THR A 295 16.66 -18.55 15.78
N HIS A 296 16.76 -19.83 16.14
CA HIS A 296 15.64 -20.68 16.56
C HIS A 296 14.97 -20.19 17.84
N LYS A 297 15.68 -19.77 18.90
CA LYS A 297 15.00 -19.26 20.11
C LYS A 297 14.12 -18.04 19.84
N ASN A 298 14.62 -17.09 19.05
CA ASN A 298 13.86 -15.88 18.72
C ASN A 298 12.62 -16.20 17.87
N THR A 299 12.68 -17.22 17.03
CA THR A 299 11.53 -17.70 16.23
C THR A 299 10.57 -18.56 17.06
N GLU A 300 11.08 -19.38 17.98
CA GLU A 300 10.29 -20.33 18.79
C GLU A 300 9.54 -19.62 19.93
N GLU A 301 10.14 -18.63 20.60
CA GLU A 301 9.46 -17.78 21.59
C GLU A 301 8.34 -16.94 20.95
N LEU A 302 8.56 -16.50 19.71
CA LEU A 302 7.60 -15.72 18.94
C LEU A 302 6.48 -16.59 18.32
N GLU A 303 6.79 -17.77 17.80
CA GLU A 303 5.77 -18.73 17.38
C GLU A 303 4.91 -19.18 18.55
N THR A 304 5.51 -19.35 19.74
CA THR A 304 4.77 -19.66 20.98
C THR A 304 3.78 -18.54 21.29
N PHE A 305 4.18 -17.28 21.10
CA PHE A 305 3.33 -16.11 21.29
C PHE A 305 2.18 -16.00 20.26
N LEU A 306 2.47 -16.24 18.97
CA LEU A 306 1.49 -16.16 17.87
C LEU A 306 0.50 -17.34 17.86
N ARG A 307 0.80 -18.46 18.53
CA ARG A 307 -0.11 -19.62 18.65
C ARG A 307 -1.36 -19.32 19.49
N TYR A 308 -1.32 -18.32 20.37
CA TYR A 308 -2.44 -17.93 21.23
C TYR A 308 -3.28 -16.77 20.68
N ILE A 309 -2.77 -16.10 19.65
CA ILE A 309 -3.45 -14.98 19.00
C ILE A 309 -4.37 -15.53 17.91
N ASP A 310 -5.60 -15.04 17.88
CA ASP A 310 -6.59 -15.40 16.86
C ASP A 310 -6.07 -15.20 15.44
N LYS A 311 -6.52 -16.05 14.51
CA LYS A 311 -6.14 -16.03 13.08
C LYS A 311 -6.19 -14.63 12.46
N LYS A 312 -7.14 -13.77 12.86
CA LYS A 312 -7.24 -12.38 12.40
C LYS A 312 -6.03 -11.52 12.80
N TYR A 313 -5.68 -11.48 14.09
CA TYR A 313 -4.55 -10.68 14.57
C TYR A 313 -3.20 -11.35 14.29
N ARG A 314 -3.19 -12.67 14.08
CA ARG A 314 -2.04 -13.39 13.55
C ARG A 314 -1.70 -12.96 12.13
N LEU A 315 -2.68 -12.55 11.32
CA LEU A 315 -2.43 -11.97 9.99
C LEU A 315 -1.89 -10.54 10.11
N GLU A 316 -2.47 -9.69 10.95
CA GLU A 316 -1.99 -8.30 11.16
C GLU A 316 -0.57 -8.25 11.77
N LEU A 317 -0.27 -9.12 12.75
CA LEU A 317 1.07 -9.26 13.32
C LEU A 317 2.00 -10.09 12.44
N GLY A 318 1.45 -11.03 11.66
CA GLY A 318 2.19 -11.80 10.66
C GLY A 318 2.75 -10.89 9.57
N GLU A 319 1.96 -9.91 9.10
CA GLU A 319 2.42 -8.89 8.16
C GLU A 319 3.61 -8.09 8.71
N MET A 320 3.66 -7.78 10.01
CA MET A 320 4.83 -7.14 10.63
C MET A 320 6.10 -8.00 10.49
N PHE A 321 5.99 -9.32 10.61
CA PHE A 321 7.12 -10.25 10.47
C PHE A 321 7.51 -10.47 9.00
N ASP A 322 6.54 -10.72 8.14
CA ASP A 322 6.73 -10.90 6.69
C ASP A 322 7.44 -9.72 6.05
N PHE A 323 7.12 -8.50 6.48
CA PHE A 323 7.70 -7.28 5.94
C PHE A 323 9.20 -7.16 6.26
N PHE A 324 9.62 -7.69 7.41
CA PHE A 324 11.02 -7.65 7.82
C PHE A 324 11.87 -8.72 7.11
N GLU A 325 11.32 -9.91 6.85
CA GLU A 325 12.01 -10.92 6.05
C GLU A 325 12.28 -10.45 4.61
N ARG A 326 11.44 -9.56 4.08
CA ARG A 326 11.55 -9.00 2.72
C ARG A 326 12.57 -7.87 2.58
N SER A 327 12.78 -7.07 3.63
CA SER A 327 13.57 -5.84 3.59
C SER A 327 14.69 -5.86 4.65
N PRO A 328 15.94 -6.23 4.31
CA PRO A 328 17.03 -6.33 5.28
C PRO A 328 17.51 -4.96 5.80
N SER A 329 17.10 -3.86 5.16
CA SER A 329 17.40 -2.50 5.60
C SER A 329 16.24 -1.93 6.41
N ILE A 330 16.51 -1.56 7.67
CA ILE A 330 15.50 -0.96 8.55
C ILE A 330 14.92 0.34 7.97
N LYS A 331 15.74 1.13 7.27
CA LYS A 331 15.32 2.39 6.63
C LYS A 331 14.37 2.13 5.45
N LEU A 332 14.65 1.11 4.64
CA LEU A 332 13.76 0.71 3.55
C LEU A 332 12.43 0.18 4.10
N TRP A 333 12.51 -0.69 5.11
CA TRP A 333 11.36 -1.23 5.83
C TRP A 333 10.47 -0.11 6.41
N VAL A 334 11.05 0.87 7.10
CA VAL A 334 10.33 2.04 7.62
C VAL A 334 9.66 2.83 6.50
N SER A 335 10.36 3.10 5.39
CA SER A 335 9.79 3.84 4.26
C SER A 335 8.57 3.13 3.65
N GLU A 336 8.70 1.83 3.41
CA GLU A 336 7.61 1.02 2.85
C GLU A 336 6.43 0.93 3.83
N LYS A 337 6.67 0.73 5.14
CA LYS A 337 5.60 0.64 6.15
C LYS A 337 4.91 1.99 6.36
N THR A 338 5.66 3.09 6.35
CA THR A 338 5.12 4.45 6.37
C THR A 338 4.21 4.71 5.16
N ASN A 339 4.61 4.28 3.95
CA ASN A 339 3.75 4.40 2.77
C ASN A 339 2.46 3.57 2.90
N LEU A 340 2.54 2.36 3.48
CA LEU A 340 1.37 1.53 3.75
C LEU A 340 0.43 2.18 4.77
N ASN A 341 0.96 2.73 5.87
CA ASN A 341 0.17 3.44 6.88
C ASN A 341 -0.58 4.63 6.28
N HIS A 342 0.10 5.46 5.48
CA HIS A 342 -0.55 6.58 4.78
C HIS A 342 -1.67 6.11 3.83
N TRP A 343 -1.49 4.98 3.15
CA TRP A 343 -2.51 4.40 2.30
C TRP A 343 -3.74 3.95 3.12
N GLU A 344 -3.53 3.25 4.24
CA GLU A 344 -4.61 2.82 5.14
C GLU A 344 -5.39 4.03 5.68
N GLU A 345 -4.71 5.09 6.11
CA GLU A 345 -5.37 6.32 6.56
C GLU A 345 -6.15 7.02 5.44
N CYS A 346 -5.64 7.01 4.21
CA CYS A 346 -6.40 7.47 3.04
C CYS A 346 -7.71 6.68 2.85
N VAL A 347 -7.66 5.34 2.95
CA VAL A 347 -8.83 4.46 2.81
C VAL A 347 -9.85 4.73 3.92
N LYS A 348 -9.40 4.89 5.17
CA LYS A 348 -10.27 5.19 6.31
C LYS A 348 -10.96 6.54 6.16
N MET A 349 -10.20 7.58 5.81
CA MET A 349 -10.73 8.92 5.57
C MET A 349 -11.73 8.92 4.42
N TRP A 350 -11.43 8.20 3.34
CA TRP A 350 -12.36 8.01 2.23
C TRP A 350 -13.64 7.31 2.69
N SER A 351 -13.54 6.20 3.42
CA SER A 351 -14.71 5.45 3.94
C SER A 351 -15.62 6.31 4.80
N LYS A 352 -15.05 7.07 5.75
CA LYS A 352 -15.80 7.98 6.65
C LYS A 352 -16.57 9.05 5.85
N ASN A 353 -15.94 9.62 4.82
CA ASN A 353 -16.49 10.71 4.02
C ASN A 353 -17.38 10.26 2.84
N ARG A 354 -17.43 8.96 2.53
CA ARG A 354 -18.20 8.42 1.40
C ARG A 354 -19.72 8.39 1.63
N SER A 355 -20.20 8.51 2.88
CA SER A 355 -21.62 8.40 3.22
C SER A 355 -22.50 9.44 2.51
N GLY A 356 -23.25 9.00 1.49
CA GLY A 356 -24.27 9.79 0.78
C GLY A 356 -23.79 10.76 -0.30
N ARG A 357 -22.48 10.92 -0.55
CA ARG A 357 -21.91 11.79 -1.61
C ARG A 357 -20.70 11.15 -2.32
N SER A 358 -20.93 10.02 -3.01
CA SER A 358 -19.88 9.18 -3.62
C SER A 358 -18.96 9.93 -4.59
N ASN A 359 -19.52 10.68 -5.54
CA ASN A 359 -18.78 11.01 -6.77
C ASN A 359 -17.53 11.89 -6.58
N TYR A 360 -17.51 12.80 -5.60
CA TYR A 360 -16.37 13.70 -5.39
C TYR A 360 -15.22 13.03 -4.65
N VAL A 361 -15.53 12.34 -3.54
CA VAL A 361 -14.51 11.65 -2.75
C VAL A 361 -13.91 10.47 -3.51
N ASP A 362 -14.66 9.88 -4.44
CA ASP A 362 -14.21 8.76 -5.28
C ASP A 362 -13.22 9.17 -6.34
N ASN A 363 -13.43 10.34 -6.94
CA ASN A 363 -12.46 10.94 -7.85
C ASN A 363 -11.11 11.14 -7.15
N SER A 364 -11.11 11.74 -5.95
CA SER A 364 -9.90 11.88 -5.15
C SER A 364 -9.28 10.53 -4.77
N MET A 365 -10.11 9.52 -4.47
CA MET A 365 -9.61 8.19 -4.12
C MET A 365 -8.97 7.47 -5.32
N ILE A 366 -9.49 7.64 -6.55
CA ILE A 366 -8.84 7.11 -7.75
C ILE A 366 -7.46 7.74 -7.96
N ASP A 367 -7.30 9.05 -7.73
CA ASP A 367 -5.99 9.70 -7.78
C ASP A 367 -5.01 9.10 -6.75
N LEU A 368 -5.49 8.81 -5.53
CA LEU A 368 -4.71 8.14 -4.49
C LEU A 368 -4.36 6.70 -4.90
N CYS A 369 -5.28 5.96 -5.51
CA CYS A 369 -5.01 4.63 -6.07
C CYS A 369 -3.87 4.67 -7.10
N VAL A 370 -3.83 5.69 -7.96
CA VAL A 370 -2.72 5.89 -8.90
C VAL A 370 -1.41 6.18 -8.16
N LYS A 371 -1.45 7.08 -7.17
CA LYS A 371 -0.27 7.47 -6.36
C LYS A 371 0.36 6.27 -5.63
N TYR A 372 -0.46 5.42 -5.02
CA TYR A 372 -0.03 4.26 -4.24
C TYR A 372 0.03 2.95 -5.07
N MET A 373 -0.13 3.04 -6.38
CA MET A 373 -0.11 1.88 -7.32
C MET A 373 -1.17 0.81 -7.02
N LYS A 374 -2.29 1.20 -6.41
CA LYS A 374 -3.46 0.36 -6.07
C LYS A 374 -4.48 0.37 -7.21
N PHE A 375 -4.02 -0.07 -8.38
CA PHE A 375 -4.76 0.15 -9.62
C PHE A 375 -6.08 -0.63 -9.66
N GLU A 376 -6.10 -1.88 -9.21
CA GLU A 376 -7.31 -2.72 -9.23
C GLU A 376 -8.41 -2.14 -8.34
N GLU A 377 -8.03 -1.57 -7.19
CA GLU A 377 -8.92 -0.89 -6.28
C GLU A 377 -9.47 0.40 -6.91
N GLY A 378 -8.63 1.18 -7.60
CA GLY A 378 -9.07 2.33 -8.39
C GLY A 378 -10.08 1.95 -9.48
N TRP A 379 -9.86 0.83 -10.17
CA TRP A 379 -10.78 0.33 -11.18
C TRP A 379 -12.11 -0.12 -10.58
N LEU A 380 -12.06 -0.75 -9.41
CA LEU A 380 -13.25 -1.15 -8.67
C LEU A 380 -14.09 0.08 -8.28
N ILE A 381 -13.45 1.16 -7.82
CA ILE A 381 -14.14 2.42 -7.50
C ILE A 381 -14.83 2.99 -8.74
N TYR A 382 -14.12 3.06 -9.87
CA TYR A 382 -14.65 3.52 -11.15
C TYR A 382 -15.92 2.74 -11.55
N ASN A 383 -15.87 1.41 -11.52
CA ASN A 383 -16.98 0.56 -11.94
C ASN A 383 -18.21 0.61 -11.02
N ASN A 384 -18.04 0.90 -9.73
CA ASN A 384 -19.14 0.85 -8.75
C ASN A 384 -19.72 2.22 -8.38
N SER A 385 -19.05 3.31 -8.74
CA SER A 385 -19.41 4.66 -8.28
C SER A 385 -19.52 5.67 -9.43
N PHE A 386 -19.79 5.16 -10.64
CA PHE A 386 -19.71 5.95 -11.84
C PHE A 386 -20.85 6.98 -11.95
N GLY A 387 -20.56 8.23 -11.62
CA GLY A 387 -21.33 9.38 -12.07
C GLY A 387 -20.69 9.96 -13.32
N ALA A 388 -21.29 9.79 -14.49
CA ALA A 388 -20.74 10.25 -15.77
C ALA A 388 -20.43 11.75 -15.76
N ASN A 389 -19.16 12.12 -15.63
CA ASN A 389 -18.70 13.50 -15.66
C ASN A 389 -17.25 13.58 -16.17
N THR A 390 -16.86 14.75 -16.69
CA THR A 390 -15.51 14.99 -17.25
C THR A 390 -14.39 14.68 -16.27
N SER A 391 -14.57 15.01 -14.99
CA SER A 391 -13.56 14.83 -13.94
C SER A 391 -13.30 13.36 -13.62
N GLY A 392 -14.34 12.52 -13.60
CA GLY A 392 -14.23 11.08 -13.38
C GLY A 392 -13.58 10.36 -14.56
N PHE A 393 -14.00 10.66 -15.79
CA PHE A 393 -13.39 10.10 -16.98
C PHE A 393 -11.89 10.44 -17.11
N SER A 394 -11.51 11.70 -16.82
CA SER A 394 -10.09 12.11 -16.83
C SER A 394 -9.23 11.27 -15.89
N ARG A 395 -9.78 10.90 -14.71
CA ARG A 395 -9.08 10.07 -13.72
C ARG A 395 -9.05 8.60 -14.11
N ALA A 396 -10.12 8.08 -14.71
CA ALA A 396 -10.16 6.72 -15.24
C ALA A 396 -9.14 6.53 -16.37
N ILE A 397 -9.03 7.51 -17.27
CA ILE A 397 -7.98 7.56 -18.29
C ILE A 397 -6.60 7.48 -17.65
N ARG A 398 -6.31 8.39 -16.70
CA ARG A 398 -5.02 8.45 -16.01
C ARG A 398 -4.69 7.15 -15.30
N LEU A 399 -5.67 6.56 -14.62
CA LEU A 399 -5.58 5.28 -13.94
C LEU A 399 -5.17 4.18 -14.91
N CYS A 400 -5.94 3.97 -15.98
CA CYS A 400 -5.68 2.88 -16.92
C CYS A 400 -4.38 3.09 -17.69
N ALA A 401 -4.08 4.31 -18.14
CA ALA A 401 -2.84 4.61 -18.85
C ALA A 401 -1.60 4.45 -17.94
N THR A 402 -1.66 4.92 -16.70
CA THR A 402 -0.56 4.76 -15.73
C THR A 402 -0.36 3.29 -15.37
N ALA A 403 -1.44 2.56 -15.12
CA ALA A 403 -1.38 1.14 -14.82
C ALA A 403 -0.83 0.33 -16.00
N LEU A 404 -1.24 0.63 -17.24
CA LEU A 404 -0.69 0.02 -18.45
C LEU A 404 0.80 0.30 -18.60
N ARG A 405 1.24 1.54 -18.36
CA ARG A 405 2.64 1.95 -18.46
C ARG A 405 3.54 1.23 -17.45
N ILE A 406 3.09 1.13 -16.20
CA ILE A 406 3.88 0.56 -15.10
C ILE A 406 3.83 -0.97 -15.14
N SER A 407 2.64 -1.57 -15.24
CA SER A 407 2.48 -3.03 -15.19
C SER A 407 2.80 -3.73 -16.51
N LYS A 408 2.77 -3.00 -17.64
CA LYS A 408 2.85 -3.54 -19.01
C LYS A 408 1.79 -4.61 -19.33
N ASN A 409 0.75 -4.73 -18.50
CA ASN A 409 -0.31 -5.71 -18.66
C ASN A 409 -1.37 -5.20 -19.64
N THR A 410 -1.64 -5.97 -20.69
CA THR A 410 -2.62 -5.64 -21.74
C THR A 410 -4.05 -5.52 -21.23
N LYS A 411 -4.37 -6.09 -20.06
CA LYS A 411 -5.65 -5.89 -19.36
C LYS A 411 -5.99 -4.41 -19.20
N TRP A 412 -5.00 -3.58 -18.85
CA TRP A 412 -5.19 -2.14 -18.65
C TRP A 412 -5.41 -1.37 -19.95
N ARG A 413 -4.88 -1.90 -21.07
CA ARG A 413 -5.23 -1.38 -22.39
C ARG A 413 -6.70 -1.61 -22.69
N ASN A 414 -7.23 -2.82 -22.43
CA ASN A 414 -8.64 -3.12 -22.68
C ASN A 414 -9.55 -2.25 -21.80
N ARG A 415 -9.22 -2.10 -20.51
CA ARG A 415 -9.92 -1.17 -19.60
C ARG A 415 -9.90 0.27 -20.07
N LEU A 416 -8.78 0.75 -20.63
CA LEU A 416 -8.74 2.09 -21.23
C LEU A 416 -9.68 2.21 -22.44
N LEU A 417 -9.85 1.15 -23.24
CA LEU A 417 -10.81 1.14 -24.34
C LEU A 417 -12.27 1.07 -23.83
N GLU A 418 -12.52 0.41 -22.70
CA GLU A 418 -13.82 0.44 -22.01
C GLU A 418 -14.14 1.86 -21.56
N VAL A 419 -13.20 2.55 -20.90
CA VAL A 419 -13.37 3.98 -20.51
C VAL A 419 -13.64 4.87 -21.73
N ILE A 420 -12.91 4.66 -22.83
CA ILE A 420 -13.20 5.38 -24.09
C ILE A 420 -14.62 5.07 -24.56
N SER A 421 -15.11 3.86 -24.40
CA SER A 421 -16.49 3.52 -24.78
C SER A 421 -17.51 4.29 -23.98
N ASP A 422 -17.36 4.29 -22.66
CA ASP A 422 -18.23 5.00 -21.73
C ASP A 422 -18.26 6.52 -22.02
N ILE A 423 -17.11 7.10 -22.40
CA ILE A 423 -16.97 8.52 -22.80
C ILE A 423 -17.87 8.84 -24.00
N PHE A 424 -17.88 7.98 -25.03
CA PHE A 424 -18.70 8.21 -26.22
C PHE A 424 -20.19 7.99 -25.96
N GLU A 425 -20.56 7.12 -25.02
CA GLU A 425 -21.95 6.97 -24.58
C GLU A 425 -22.48 8.21 -23.86
N HIS A 426 -21.60 8.98 -23.21
CA HIS A 426 -21.95 10.17 -22.44
C HIS A 426 -21.42 11.48 -23.06
N ILE A 427 -21.09 11.47 -24.35
CA ILE A 427 -20.37 12.57 -25.02
C ILE A 427 -21.10 13.92 -24.93
N GLU A 428 -22.44 13.90 -24.85
CA GLU A 428 -23.27 15.11 -24.75
C GLU A 428 -23.23 15.78 -23.37
N ASN A 429 -22.84 15.04 -22.33
CA ASN A 429 -22.86 15.51 -20.93
C ASN A 429 -21.47 15.85 -20.39
N ILE A 430 -20.45 15.86 -21.24
CA ILE A 430 -19.05 16.04 -20.84
C ILE A 430 -18.36 17.07 -21.72
N ASN A 431 -17.36 17.75 -21.17
CA ASN A 431 -16.43 18.52 -21.96
C ASN A 431 -15.46 17.59 -22.72
N THR A 432 -15.78 17.30 -23.98
CA THR A 432 -15.00 16.40 -24.85
C THR A 432 -13.58 16.90 -25.09
N ILE A 433 -13.37 18.22 -25.20
CA ILE A 433 -12.05 18.83 -25.44
C ILE A 433 -11.11 18.49 -24.28
N VAL A 434 -11.54 18.73 -23.04
CA VAL A 434 -10.74 18.42 -21.84
C VAL A 434 -10.40 16.94 -21.75
N ILE A 435 -11.36 16.06 -22.09
CA ILE A 435 -11.14 14.61 -22.11
C ILE A 435 -10.07 14.23 -23.14
N LEU A 436 -10.16 14.76 -24.37
CA LEU A 436 -9.22 14.46 -25.43
C LEU A 436 -7.81 14.94 -25.10
N GLU A 437 -7.68 16.15 -24.54
CA GLU A 437 -6.39 16.68 -24.10
C GLU A 437 -5.78 15.81 -22.99
N ASN A 438 -6.56 15.46 -21.96
CA ASN A 438 -6.10 14.58 -20.89
C ASN A 438 -5.74 13.18 -21.41
N LEU A 439 -6.52 12.63 -22.33
CA LEU A 439 -6.24 11.35 -22.97
C LEU A 439 -4.89 11.38 -23.67
N PHE A 440 -4.64 12.39 -24.51
CA PHE A 440 -3.38 12.51 -25.25
C PHE A 440 -2.17 12.66 -24.34
N VAL A 441 -2.27 13.49 -23.29
CA VAL A 441 -1.21 13.64 -22.28
C VAL A 441 -0.80 12.31 -21.66
N ASP A 442 -1.76 11.40 -21.42
CA ASP A 442 -1.48 10.13 -20.77
C ASP A 442 -1.11 9.00 -21.74
N ILE A 443 -1.70 8.95 -22.94
CA ILE A 443 -1.37 7.90 -23.92
C ILE A 443 -0.02 8.14 -24.62
N GLU A 444 0.44 9.39 -24.74
CA GLU A 444 1.77 9.71 -25.31
C GLU A 444 2.92 9.13 -24.47
N LYS A 445 2.67 8.85 -23.18
CA LYS A 445 3.63 8.19 -22.28
C LYS A 445 3.68 6.67 -22.44
N LEU A 446 2.82 6.09 -23.29
CA LEU A 446 2.75 4.64 -23.54
C LEU A 446 3.76 4.21 -24.60
N THR A 447 3.89 2.88 -24.78
CA THR A 447 4.63 2.34 -25.92
C THR A 447 3.94 2.69 -27.24
N VAL A 448 4.71 2.84 -28.33
CA VAL A 448 4.20 3.14 -29.67
C VAL A 448 3.07 2.19 -30.08
N ALA A 449 3.21 0.88 -29.81
CA ALA A 449 2.20 -0.11 -30.13
C ALA A 449 0.87 0.12 -29.36
N SER A 450 0.95 0.49 -28.08
CA SER A 450 -0.24 0.77 -27.26
C SER A 450 -0.90 2.07 -27.67
N PHE A 451 -0.10 3.14 -27.88
CA PHE A 451 -0.56 4.42 -28.39
C PHE A 451 -1.34 4.25 -29.69
N VAL A 452 -0.74 3.58 -30.69
CA VAL A 452 -1.36 3.36 -32.00
C VAL A 452 -2.67 2.58 -31.88
N LYS A 453 -2.75 1.58 -30.98
CA LYS A 453 -3.98 0.80 -30.80
C LYS A 453 -5.09 1.63 -30.17
N VAL A 454 -4.79 2.43 -29.15
CA VAL A 454 -5.77 3.31 -28.48
C VAL A 454 -6.26 4.40 -29.44
N VAL A 455 -5.35 5.05 -30.18
CA VAL A 455 -5.72 6.07 -31.15
C VAL A 455 -6.55 5.49 -32.30
N SER A 456 -6.26 4.27 -32.76
CA SER A 456 -7.08 3.61 -33.79
C SER A 456 -8.52 3.43 -33.33
N GLU A 457 -8.73 2.96 -32.11
CA GLU A 457 -10.08 2.77 -31.54
C GLU A 457 -10.80 4.11 -31.33
N LEU A 458 -10.08 5.11 -30.81
CA LEU A 458 -10.58 6.47 -30.66
C LEU A 458 -11.05 7.04 -32.00
N GLN A 459 -10.25 6.86 -33.06
CA GLN A 459 -10.56 7.32 -34.41
C GLN A 459 -11.84 6.70 -34.95
N GLU A 460 -12.04 5.39 -34.78
CA GLU A 460 -13.24 4.69 -35.25
C GLU A 460 -14.53 5.25 -34.61
N ARG A 461 -14.43 5.72 -33.36
CA ARG A 461 -15.55 6.35 -32.63
C ARG A 461 -15.74 7.81 -33.02
N LEU A 462 -14.67 8.58 -33.14
CA LEU A 462 -14.70 9.98 -33.59
C LEU A 462 -15.31 10.12 -35.00
N ILE A 463 -15.03 9.18 -35.91
CA ILE A 463 -15.63 9.16 -37.26
C ILE A 463 -17.14 8.93 -37.20
N LYS A 464 -17.69 8.33 -36.14
CA LYS A 464 -19.15 8.11 -35.99
C LYS A 464 -19.84 9.22 -35.19
N ALA A 465 -19.11 9.89 -34.29
CA ALA A 465 -19.65 10.93 -33.42
C ALA A 465 -20.04 12.23 -34.15
N LYS A 466 -21.04 12.95 -33.64
CA LYS A 466 -21.31 14.34 -34.07
C LYS A 466 -20.43 15.27 -33.25
N ILE A 467 -19.57 16.02 -33.92
CA ILE A 467 -18.54 16.87 -33.31
C ILE A 467 -18.55 18.24 -33.98
N ASP A 468 -18.25 19.29 -33.21
CA ASP A 468 -18.17 20.66 -33.69
C ASP A 468 -16.77 21.01 -34.24
N ASP A 469 -16.67 22.19 -34.86
CA ASP A 469 -15.44 22.65 -35.50
C ASP A 469 -14.29 22.87 -34.49
N GLU A 470 -14.60 23.24 -33.25
CA GLU A 470 -13.61 23.43 -32.17
C GLU A 470 -12.99 22.10 -31.72
N THR A 471 -13.82 21.07 -31.55
CA THR A 471 -13.37 19.71 -31.24
C THR A 471 -12.55 19.13 -32.39
N VAL A 472 -12.93 19.42 -33.64
CA VAL A 472 -12.15 19.00 -34.83
C VAL A 472 -10.77 19.64 -34.84
N ASP A 473 -10.68 20.95 -34.61
CA ASP A 473 -9.41 21.66 -34.48
C ASP A 473 -8.54 21.06 -33.37
N THR A 474 -9.13 20.81 -32.20
CA THR A 474 -8.45 20.20 -31.06
C THR A 474 -7.87 18.84 -31.40
N ILE A 475 -8.64 17.93 -32.02
CA ILE A 475 -8.18 16.60 -32.40
C ILE A 475 -7.00 16.69 -33.38
N LEU A 476 -7.11 17.54 -34.40
CA LEU A 476 -6.05 17.70 -35.40
C LEU A 476 -4.80 18.35 -34.81
N ARG A 477 -4.95 19.27 -33.87
CA ARG A 477 -3.82 19.84 -33.10
C ARG A 477 -3.12 18.78 -32.26
N LEU A 478 -3.87 17.92 -31.56
CA LEU A 478 -3.31 16.80 -30.80
C LEU A 478 -2.59 15.80 -31.71
N TYR A 479 -3.17 15.46 -32.86
CA TYR A 479 -2.55 14.56 -33.84
C TYR A 479 -1.29 15.17 -34.44
N TYR A 480 -1.30 16.48 -34.70
CA TYR A 480 -0.12 17.21 -35.17
C TYR A 480 1.02 17.11 -34.17
N ASN A 481 0.77 17.41 -32.88
CA ASN A 481 1.77 17.32 -31.84
C ASN A 481 2.35 15.90 -31.72
N ALA A 482 1.47 14.89 -31.65
CA ALA A 482 1.90 13.49 -31.54
C ALA A 482 2.67 13.00 -32.78
N SER A 483 2.33 13.49 -33.99
CA SER A 483 3.00 13.10 -35.24
C SER A 483 4.47 13.55 -35.34
N ALA A 484 4.88 14.56 -34.57
CA ALA A 484 6.26 15.05 -34.60
C ALA A 484 7.28 14.08 -33.98
N THR A 485 6.81 13.10 -33.19
CA THR A 485 7.68 12.27 -32.34
C THR A 485 8.24 11.03 -33.06
N ASN A 486 7.49 10.44 -33.99
CA ASN A 486 7.85 9.17 -34.62
C ASN A 486 7.25 9.07 -36.04
N GLY A 487 8.07 8.70 -37.03
CA GLY A 487 7.65 8.67 -38.43
C GLY A 487 6.54 7.67 -38.76
N ASP A 488 6.49 6.51 -38.10
CA ASP A 488 5.43 5.52 -38.33
C ASP A 488 4.11 5.95 -37.67
N VAL A 489 4.19 6.59 -36.50
CA VAL A 489 3.05 7.26 -35.86
C VAL A 489 2.54 8.38 -36.77
N ALA A 490 3.45 9.21 -37.32
CA ALA A 490 3.09 10.30 -38.22
C ALA A 490 2.30 9.83 -39.44
N LYS A 491 2.76 8.76 -40.11
CA LYS A 491 2.04 8.16 -41.26
C LYS A 491 0.63 7.71 -40.88
N LYS A 492 0.46 7.10 -39.71
CA LYS A 492 -0.83 6.59 -39.25
C LYS A 492 -1.79 7.72 -38.88
N LEU A 493 -1.30 8.71 -38.13
CA LEU A 493 -2.06 9.92 -37.79
C LEU A 493 -2.42 10.74 -39.03
N CYS A 494 -1.56 10.80 -40.05
CA CYS A 494 -1.87 11.45 -41.32
C CYS A 494 -3.08 10.81 -42.01
N ARG A 495 -3.13 9.47 -42.12
CA ARG A 495 -4.30 8.78 -42.67
C ARG A 495 -5.58 9.10 -41.90
N TYR A 496 -5.54 9.00 -40.56
CA TYR A 496 -6.68 9.32 -39.71
C TYR A 496 -7.14 10.77 -39.85
N SER A 497 -6.19 11.70 -39.94
CA SER A 497 -6.48 13.12 -40.15
C SER A 497 -7.16 13.38 -41.49
N MET A 498 -6.76 12.68 -42.55
CA MET A 498 -7.36 12.81 -43.88
C MET A 498 -8.76 12.19 -43.97
N ASP A 499 -9.03 11.10 -43.26
CA ASP A 499 -10.38 10.52 -43.12
C ASP A 499 -11.30 11.50 -42.38
N PHE A 500 -10.79 12.08 -41.31
CA PHE A 500 -11.50 13.04 -40.49
C PHE A 500 -11.79 14.34 -41.25
N TYR A 501 -10.80 14.86 -41.97
CA TYR A 501 -10.97 15.98 -42.90
C TYR A 501 -12.05 15.70 -43.95
N SER A 502 -12.08 14.49 -44.51
CA SER A 502 -13.08 14.13 -45.53
C SER A 502 -14.51 14.17 -44.97
N LYS A 503 -14.70 13.77 -43.70
CA LYS A 503 -15.99 13.88 -43.00
C LYS A 503 -16.35 15.33 -42.68
N TRP A 504 -15.42 16.08 -42.09
CA TRP A 504 -15.60 17.50 -41.76
C TRP A 504 -15.91 18.36 -43.00
N SER A 505 -15.22 18.12 -44.11
CA SER A 505 -15.50 18.81 -45.37
C SER A 505 -16.91 18.49 -45.92
N LYS A 506 -17.40 17.25 -45.74
CA LYS A 506 -18.76 16.87 -46.15
C LYS A 506 -19.84 17.51 -45.28
N SER A 507 -19.62 17.66 -43.97
CA SER A 507 -20.60 18.30 -43.10
C SER A 507 -20.80 19.78 -43.46
N LYS A 508 -19.73 20.49 -43.84
CA LYS A 508 -19.82 21.88 -44.33
C LYS A 508 -20.59 22.03 -45.64
N LYS A 509 -20.60 21.01 -46.50
CA LYS A 509 -21.33 21.02 -47.78
C LYS A 509 -22.84 20.79 -47.64
N ARG A 510 -23.32 20.19 -46.54
CA ARG A 510 -24.78 19.93 -46.35
C ARG A 510 -25.59 21.19 -46.05
N PHE A 511 -24.96 22.25 -45.55
CA PHE A 511 -25.58 23.55 -45.36
C PHE A 511 -25.34 24.42 -46.61
N CYS A 512 -25.84 23.95 -47.76
CA CYS A 512 -25.80 24.68 -49.02
C CYS A 512 -26.70 25.92 -48.91
N PHE A 513 -26.12 27.10 -48.66
CA PHE A 513 -26.46 28.42 -49.22
C PHE A 513 -25.50 29.48 -48.66
N PHE A 514 -24.88 29.21 -47.49
CA PHE A 514 -23.73 29.94 -46.97
C PHE A 514 -22.81 28.95 -46.24
N THR A 515 -21.66 28.61 -46.83
CA THR A 515 -20.60 27.95 -46.05
C THR A 515 -20.17 28.93 -44.96
N ARG A 516 -20.58 28.70 -43.71
CA ARG A 516 -20.05 29.46 -42.56
C ARG A 516 -18.54 29.19 -42.49
N LYS A 517 -17.75 30.12 -43.05
CA LYS A 517 -16.30 30.19 -42.80
C LYS A 517 -16.15 30.42 -41.29
N THR A 518 -15.51 29.48 -40.61
CA THR A 518 -15.27 29.60 -39.16
C THR A 518 -13.84 30.02 -38.92
N GLU A 519 -13.56 30.61 -37.75
CA GLU A 519 -12.19 30.92 -37.35
C GLU A 519 -11.29 29.68 -37.24
N TYR A 520 -11.90 28.49 -37.12
CA TYR A 520 -11.18 27.21 -37.02
C TYR A 520 -10.68 26.70 -38.37
N ASP A 521 -11.22 27.16 -39.51
CA ASP A 521 -10.84 26.64 -40.83
C ASP A 521 -9.33 26.78 -41.06
N THR A 522 -8.78 27.97 -40.81
CA THR A 522 -7.33 28.24 -40.93
C THR A 522 -6.51 27.37 -39.96
N LYS A 523 -6.98 27.15 -38.73
CA LYS A 523 -6.28 26.33 -37.73
C LYS A 523 -6.25 24.86 -38.14
N ILE A 524 -7.39 24.32 -38.57
CA ILE A 524 -7.57 22.96 -39.10
C ILE A 524 -6.64 22.70 -40.28
N TYR A 525 -6.64 23.61 -41.28
CA TYR A 525 -5.78 23.46 -42.45
C TYR A 525 -4.29 23.55 -42.09
N SER A 526 -3.90 24.43 -41.17
CA SER A 526 -2.52 24.52 -40.68
C SER A 526 -2.05 23.21 -40.01
N SER A 527 -2.90 22.63 -39.15
CA SER A 527 -2.63 21.33 -38.50
C SER A 527 -2.49 20.22 -39.52
N LEU A 528 -3.41 20.13 -40.49
CA LEU A 528 -3.36 19.13 -41.57
C LEU A 528 -2.08 19.21 -42.40
N LEU A 529 -1.66 20.41 -42.82
CA LEU A 529 -0.42 20.60 -43.56
C LEU A 529 0.80 20.08 -42.75
N GLY A 530 0.85 20.40 -41.46
CA GLY A 530 1.95 19.94 -40.61
C GLY A 530 1.96 18.43 -40.39
N ILE A 531 0.79 17.81 -40.22
CA ILE A 531 0.70 16.35 -40.09
C ILE A 531 1.19 15.67 -41.37
N CYS A 532 0.80 16.18 -42.54
CA CYS A 532 1.23 15.64 -43.83
C CYS A 532 2.75 15.80 -44.03
N ASP A 533 3.33 16.95 -43.66
CA ASP A 533 4.77 17.19 -43.70
C ASP A 533 5.52 16.22 -42.75
N ASN A 534 5.06 16.08 -41.50
CA ASN A 534 5.65 15.15 -40.53
C ASN A 534 5.61 13.69 -41.02
N ALA A 535 4.52 13.30 -41.68
CA ALA A 535 4.36 11.98 -42.28
C ALA A 535 5.18 11.77 -43.57
N LYS A 536 5.72 12.85 -44.15
CA LYS A 536 6.32 12.90 -45.48
C LYS A 536 5.37 12.39 -46.57
N ASP A 537 4.08 12.68 -46.44
CA ASP A 537 3.03 12.29 -47.40
C ASP A 537 2.72 13.46 -48.33
N CYS A 538 3.42 13.50 -49.47
CA CYS A 538 3.27 14.57 -50.45
C CYS A 538 1.87 14.60 -51.06
N GLU A 539 1.25 13.45 -51.32
CA GLU A 539 -0.07 13.39 -51.94
C GLU A 539 -1.14 13.96 -50.99
N ALA A 540 -1.10 13.57 -49.71
CA ALA A 540 -1.97 14.15 -48.70
C ALA A 540 -1.75 15.67 -48.57
N PHE A 541 -0.49 16.12 -48.56
CA PHE A 541 -0.15 17.55 -48.49
C PHE A 541 -0.76 18.34 -49.66
N TYR A 542 -0.59 17.87 -50.90
CA TYR A 542 -1.15 18.51 -52.09
C TYR A 542 -2.69 18.50 -52.09
N ARG A 543 -3.32 17.46 -51.57
CA ARG A 543 -4.79 17.43 -51.39
C ARG A 543 -5.27 18.52 -50.44
N VAL A 544 -4.54 18.79 -49.35
CA VAL A 544 -4.85 19.87 -48.41
C VAL A 544 -4.65 21.23 -49.08
N CYS A 545 -3.56 21.44 -49.84
CA CYS A 545 -3.33 22.66 -50.62
C CYS A 545 -4.47 22.95 -51.61
N ARG A 546 -4.93 21.94 -52.37
CA ARG A 546 -6.08 22.08 -53.29
C ARG A 546 -7.35 22.49 -52.55
N ALA A 547 -7.56 21.96 -51.35
CA ALA A 547 -8.72 22.29 -50.52
C ALA A 547 -8.69 23.73 -50.00
N ILE A 548 -7.52 24.23 -49.59
CA ILE A 548 -7.33 25.63 -49.14
C ILE A 548 -7.72 26.60 -50.25
N LEU A 549 -7.29 26.34 -51.49
CA LEU A 549 -7.66 27.15 -52.65
C LEU A 549 -9.16 27.09 -52.93
N ARG A 550 -9.73 25.87 -52.99
CA ARG A 550 -11.15 25.65 -53.30
C ARG A 550 -12.11 26.31 -52.32
N ASN A 551 -11.77 26.29 -51.03
CA ASN A 551 -12.63 26.84 -49.97
C ASN A 551 -12.31 28.30 -49.65
N GLU A 552 -11.37 28.91 -50.37
CA GLU A 552 -10.91 30.29 -50.17
C GLU A 552 -10.55 30.61 -48.71
N THR A 553 -9.91 29.66 -48.03
CA THR A 553 -9.50 29.81 -46.63
C THR A 553 -8.49 30.96 -46.51
N SER A 554 -8.55 31.71 -45.41
CA SER A 554 -7.49 32.64 -45.02
C SER A 554 -6.20 31.89 -44.73
N ILE A 555 -5.11 32.34 -45.33
CA ILE A 555 -3.77 31.79 -45.09
C ILE A 555 -3.07 32.71 -44.09
N ASN A 556 -2.64 32.17 -42.96
CA ASN A 556 -1.88 32.93 -41.97
C ASN A 556 -0.37 32.69 -42.15
N ARG A 557 0.44 33.43 -41.38
CA ARG A 557 1.91 33.36 -41.45
C ARG A 557 2.47 31.97 -41.15
N GLU A 558 1.80 31.22 -40.27
CA GLU A 558 2.20 29.85 -39.92
C GLU A 558 2.02 28.89 -41.09
N MET A 559 0.89 28.97 -41.80
CA MET A 559 0.65 28.20 -43.01
C MET A 559 1.68 28.53 -44.11
N CYS A 560 2.02 29.81 -44.31
CA CYS A 560 3.07 30.20 -45.25
C CYS A 560 4.40 29.49 -44.95
N ARG A 561 4.85 29.53 -43.68
CA ARG A 561 6.08 28.85 -43.26
C ARG A 561 6.02 27.34 -43.50
N ARG A 562 4.89 26.69 -43.24
CA ARG A 562 4.72 25.25 -43.49
C ARG A 562 4.84 24.92 -44.98
N LEU A 563 4.21 25.73 -45.84
CA LEU A 563 4.28 25.59 -47.29
C LEU A 563 5.72 25.77 -47.81
N GLU A 564 6.41 26.82 -47.35
CA GLU A 564 7.81 27.08 -47.69
C GLU A 564 8.75 25.95 -47.25
N ASN A 565 8.61 25.49 -46.00
CA ASN A 565 9.45 24.43 -45.44
C ASN A 565 9.26 23.12 -46.21
N PHE A 566 8.02 22.76 -46.51
CA PHE A 566 7.70 21.58 -47.30
C PHE A 566 8.28 21.68 -48.72
N HIS A 567 8.11 22.83 -49.36
CA HIS A 567 8.64 23.08 -50.70
C HIS A 567 10.18 23.02 -50.74
N THR A 568 10.85 23.69 -49.82
CA THR A 568 12.32 23.71 -49.74
C THR A 568 12.92 22.31 -49.65
N ARG A 569 12.26 21.40 -48.91
CA ARG A 569 12.72 20.01 -48.73
C ARG A 569 12.45 19.11 -49.93
N ASN A 570 11.39 19.38 -50.70
CA ASN A 570 10.89 18.47 -51.73
C ASN A 570 11.11 18.98 -53.18
N CYS A 571 11.40 20.27 -53.36
CA CYS A 571 11.60 20.88 -54.68
C CYS A 571 13.06 20.74 -55.14
N LYS A 572 13.26 20.14 -56.32
CA LYS A 572 14.60 19.90 -56.85
C LYS A 572 15.25 21.16 -57.44
N ASN A 573 14.52 22.09 -58.06
CA ASN A 573 14.96 23.45 -58.41
C ASN A 573 13.78 24.28 -58.97
N CYS A 574 13.45 25.43 -58.37
CA CYS A 574 12.55 26.42 -58.95
C CYS A 574 12.87 27.83 -58.44
N ILE A 575 12.25 28.85 -59.05
CA ILE A 575 12.45 30.28 -58.76
C ILE A 575 12.21 30.59 -57.26
N TYR A 576 11.28 29.88 -56.64
CA TYR A 576 10.93 30.07 -55.23
C TYR A 576 11.84 29.34 -54.23
N LYS A 577 12.79 28.49 -54.67
CA LYS A 577 13.64 27.69 -53.76
C LYS A 577 14.55 28.56 -52.87
N HIS A 578 14.80 29.80 -53.27
CA HIS A 578 15.60 30.79 -52.53
C HIS A 578 14.83 32.07 -52.17
N GLN A 579 13.55 32.18 -52.55
CA GLN A 579 12.68 33.30 -52.18
C GLN A 579 11.73 32.85 -51.06
N GLN A 580 11.83 33.49 -49.89
CA GLN A 580 10.80 33.34 -48.86
C GLN A 580 9.50 33.98 -49.36
N VAL A 581 8.36 33.33 -49.13
CA VAL A 581 7.03 33.90 -49.40
C VAL A 581 6.73 34.86 -48.24
N VAL A 582 7.21 36.09 -48.38
CA VAL A 582 7.23 37.06 -47.28
C VAL A 582 5.81 37.48 -46.87
N THR A 583 4.81 37.37 -47.75
CA THR A 583 3.47 37.91 -47.51
C THR A 583 2.31 36.94 -47.73
N VAL A 584 1.24 37.11 -46.94
CA VAL A 584 -0.04 36.38 -47.09
C VAL A 584 -0.64 36.56 -48.49
N LYS A 585 -0.39 37.69 -49.16
CA LYS A 585 -0.91 37.98 -50.51
C LYS A 585 -0.30 37.07 -51.58
N GLU A 586 0.98 36.72 -51.46
CA GLU A 586 1.70 35.88 -52.43
C GLU A 586 1.43 34.37 -52.22
N SER A 587 0.95 34.00 -51.02
CA SER A 587 0.77 32.61 -50.61
C SER A 587 -0.16 31.77 -51.52
N ARG A 588 -1.20 32.37 -52.12
CA ARG A 588 -2.07 31.64 -53.06
C ARG A 588 -1.36 31.33 -54.38
N GLY A 589 -0.63 32.30 -54.93
CA GLY A 589 0.20 32.09 -56.12
C GLY A 589 1.27 31.04 -55.87
N PHE A 590 1.88 31.05 -54.67
CA PHE A 590 2.82 30.02 -54.26
C PHE A 590 2.19 28.62 -54.19
N ILE A 591 0.96 28.49 -53.67
CA ILE A 591 0.27 27.18 -53.69
C ILE A 591 0.00 26.70 -55.12
N PHE A 592 -0.33 27.58 -56.07
CA PHE A 592 -0.48 27.19 -57.47
C PHE A 592 0.84 26.66 -58.07
N HIS A 593 1.96 27.32 -57.78
CA HIS A 593 3.31 26.86 -58.15
C HIS A 593 3.62 25.45 -57.64
N LEU A 594 3.09 25.03 -56.48
CA LEU A 594 3.31 23.67 -55.95
C LEU A 594 2.71 22.56 -56.83
N PHE A 595 1.86 22.89 -57.80
CA PHE A 595 1.25 21.93 -58.73
C PHE A 595 1.86 21.96 -60.13
N GLU A 596 2.79 22.89 -60.39
CA GLU A 596 3.63 22.95 -61.59
C GLU A 596 4.88 22.08 -61.41
#